data_AF-A0A2Z2K7T8-F1
#
_entry.id   AF-A0A2Z2K7T8-F1
#
_cell.length_a   1.000
_cell.length_b   1.000
_cell.length_c   1.000
_cell.angle_alpha   90.00
_cell.angle_beta   90.00
_cell.angle_gamma   90.00
#
_symmetry.space_group_name_H-M   'P 1'
#
loop_
_entity.id
_entity.type
_entity.pdbx_description
1 polymer ?
#
loop_
_entity_poly.entity_id
_entity_poly.type
_entity_poly.pdbx_seq_one_letter_code
_entity_poly.pdbx_strand_id
1 'polypeptide(L)' 'MTKFYGIATTQSGTSKVIKDFVSTDRLGAENEAKVHCKKEGLIFGYILPDKSMAKGGSPLTKNKKQRDLKAAKKR' A
#
# COMPACT_ATOMS: atom_id res chain seq x y z
N MET A 1 -5.59 -2.95 -12.34
CA MET A 1 -4.13 -2.69 -12.34
C MET A 1 -3.75 -2.28 -10.93
N THR A 2 -2.83 -3.01 -10.30
CA THR A 2 -2.37 -2.69 -8.94
C THR A 2 -1.41 -1.51 -9.04
N LYS A 3 -1.72 -0.40 -8.37
CA LYS A 3 -0.78 0.71 -8.26
C LYS A 3 0.16 0.43 -7.10
N PHE A 4 1.43 0.80 -7.24
CA PHE A 4 2.41 0.75 -6.16
C PHE A 4 2.98 2.15 -5.94
N TYR A 5 3.39 2.42 -4.71
CA TYR A 5 4.18 3.61 -4.39
C TYR A 5 5.51 3.15 -3.79
N GLY A 6 6.59 3.77 -4.25
CA GLY A 6 7.92 3.62 -3.67
C GLY A 6 8.18 4.73 -2.66
N ILE A 7 8.89 4.40 -1.60
CA ILE A 7 9.54 5.38 -0.74
C ILE A 7 11.04 5.30 -1.00
N ALA A 8 11.60 6.46 -1.31
CA ALA A 8 13.02 6.65 -1.51
C ALA A 8 13.53 7.76 -0.60
N THR A 9 14.81 7.75 -0.30
CA THR A 9 15.45 8.75 0.55
C THR A 9 16.46 9.53 -0.29
N THR A 10 16.44 10.86 -0.17
CA THR A 10 17.49 11.70 -0.75
C THR A 10 18.79 11.54 0.04
N GLN A 11 19.92 11.92 -0.54
CA GLN A 11 21.20 11.99 0.21
C GLN A 11 21.11 12.90 1.44
N SER A 12 20.21 13.88 1.42
CA SER A 12 19.93 14.80 2.53
C SER A 12 19.09 14.16 3.66
N GLY A 13 18.73 12.88 3.55
CA GLY A 13 17.91 12.17 4.54
C GLY A 13 16.41 12.44 4.43
N THR A 14 15.95 13.11 3.37
CA THR A 14 14.53 13.42 3.18
C THR A 14 13.83 12.29 2.45
N SER A 15 12.73 11.78 3.00
CA SER A 15 11.89 10.78 2.35
C SER A 15 11.07 11.40 1.22
N LYS A 16 11.24 10.91 0.00
CA LYS A 16 10.46 11.26 -1.18
C LYS A 16 9.58 10.07 -1.57
N VAL A 17 8.29 10.34 -1.79
CA VAL A 17 7.36 9.34 -2.29
C VAL A 17 7.43 9.35 -3.81
N ILE A 18 7.77 8.21 -4.39
CA ILE A 18 7.71 7.99 -5.83
C ILE A 18 6.36 7.34 -6.15
N LYS A 19 5.56 8.04 -6.94
CA LYS A 19 4.22 7.62 -7.35
C LYS A 19 4.26 7.12 -8.80
N ASP A 20 3.17 6.44 -9.21
CA ASP A 20 2.91 6.01 -10.59
C ASP A 20 3.73 4.82 -11.14
N PHE A 21 4.09 3.87 -10.28
CA PHE A 21 4.52 2.55 -10.77
C PHE A 21 3.32 1.74 -11.22
N VAL A 22 3.24 1.47 -12.52
CA VAL A 22 2.19 0.68 -13.15
C VAL A 22 2.77 -0.69 -13.49
N SER A 23 2.97 -1.50 -12.46
CA SER A 23 3.50 -2.86 -12.59
C SER A 23 2.44 -3.87 -12.12
N THR A 24 2.30 -4.99 -12.83
CA THR A 24 1.35 -6.07 -12.44
C THR A 24 1.78 -6.77 -11.17
N ASP A 25 3.08 -6.81 -10.91
CA ASP A 25 3.71 -7.59 -9.84
C ASP A 25 4.59 -6.72 -8.95
N ARG A 26 4.66 -7.11 -7.67
CA ARG A 26 5.50 -6.43 -6.67
C ARG A 26 6.98 -6.39 -7.10
N LEU A 27 7.48 -7.46 -7.69
CA LEU A 27 8.88 -7.56 -8.11
C LEU A 27 9.20 -6.61 -9.28
N GLY A 28 8.26 -6.48 -10.23
CA GLY A 28 8.36 -5.52 -11.34
C GLY A 28 8.38 -4.08 -10.82
N ALA A 29 7.46 -3.76 -9.91
CA ALA A 29 7.41 -2.45 -9.27
C ALA A 29 8.70 -2.12 -8.49
N GLU A 30 9.33 -3.12 -7.85
CA GLU A 30 10.59 -2.92 -7.13
C GLU A 30 11.75 -2.62 -8.08
N ASN A 31 11.83 -3.33 -9.20
CA ASN A 31 12.86 -3.10 -10.21
C ASN A 31 12.71 -1.73 -10.86
N GLU A 32 11.49 -1.34 -11.25
CA GLU A 32 11.21 0.00 -11.77
C GLU A 32 11.59 1.09 -10.77
N ALA A 33 11.22 0.90 -9.49
CA ALA A 33 11.57 1.84 -8.44
C ALA A 33 13.07 1.95 -8.21
N LYS A 34 13.81 0.83 -8.21
CA LYS A 34 15.29 0.85 -8.11
C LYS A 34 15.93 1.57 -9.28
N VAL A 35 15.45 1.34 -10.50
CA VAL A 35 15.96 2.02 -11.71
C VAL A 35 15.67 3.52 -11.64
N HIS A 36 14.48 3.92 -11.20
CA HIS A 36 14.12 5.33 -11.07
C HIS A 36 14.94 6.01 -9.98
N CYS A 37 15.09 5.39 -8.80
CA CYS A 37 15.95 5.87 -7.73
C CYS A 37 17.39 6.04 -8.20
N LYS A 38 17.94 5.08 -8.96
CA LYS A 38 19.30 5.18 -9.50
C LYS A 38 19.47 6.34 -10.49
N LYS A 39 18.45 6.62 -11.31
CA LYS A 39 18.46 7.76 -12.25
C LYS A 39 18.41 9.12 -11.52
N GLU A 40 17.61 9.21 -10.46
CA GLU A 40 17.48 10.45 -9.68
C GLU A 40 18.55 10.61 -8.57
N GLY A 41 19.45 9.63 -8.39
CA GLY A 41 20.43 9.65 -7.30
C GLY A 41 19.82 9.47 -5.91
N LEU A 42 18.65 8.83 -5.83
CA LEU A 42 17.94 8.52 -4.60
C LEU A 42 18.31 7.13 -4.07
N ILE A 43 18.24 6.96 -2.76
CA ILE A 43 18.41 5.67 -2.09
C ILE A 43 17.04 5.00 -2.05
N PHE A 44 16.93 3.81 -2.65
CA PHE A 44 15.71 3.02 -2.59
C PHE A 44 15.44 2.53 -1.15
N GLY A 45 14.24 2.79 -0.64
CA GLY A 45 13.78 2.28 0.64
C GLY A 45 12.93 1.02 0.46
N TYR A 46 11.64 1.21 0.18
CA TYR A 46 10.69 0.10 0.02
C TYR A 46 9.49 0.49 -0.85
N ILE A 47 8.78 -0.52 -1.35
CA ILE A 47 7.53 -0.36 -2.10
C ILE A 47 6.33 -0.86 -1.29
N LEU A 48 5.22 -0.16 -1.40
CA LEU A 48 3.93 -0.54 -0.82
C LEU A 48 2.86 -0.61 -1.90
N PRO A 49 1.99 -1.63 -1.88
CA PRO A 49 0.82 -1.65 -2.73
C PRO A 49 -0.15 -0.55 -2.33
N ASP A 50 -0.73 0.10 -3.33
CA ASP A 50 -1.81 1.07 -3.17
C ASP A 50 -3.03 0.35 -2.57
N LYS A 51 -3.27 0.62 -1.29
CA LYS A 51 -4.44 0.09 -0.56
C LYS A 51 -5.67 0.99 -0.68
N SER A 52 -5.64 2.09 -1.44
CA SER A 52 -6.86 2.87 -1.74
C SER A 52 -7.91 2.03 -2.46
N MET A 53 -7.48 0.99 -3.19
CA MET A 53 -8.37 0.01 -3.80
C MET A 53 -8.64 -1.24 -2.94
N ALA A 54 -7.97 -1.39 -1.79
CA ALA A 54 -8.35 -2.41 -0.83
C ALA A 54 -9.72 -1.99 -0.30
N LYS A 55 -10.79 -2.58 -0.85
CA LYS A 55 -12.15 -2.50 -0.32
C LYS A 55 -12.09 -2.94 1.14
N GLY A 56 -11.83 -1.99 2.03
CA GLY A 56 -12.02 -2.17 3.46
C GLY A 56 -13.46 -2.58 3.61
N GLY A 57 -13.69 -3.83 4.06
CA GLY A 57 -15.04 -4.30 4.35
C GLY A 57 -15.74 -3.23 5.18
N SER A 58 -16.86 -2.73 4.64
CA SER A 58 -17.60 -1.61 5.20
C SER A 58 -17.70 -1.76 6.72
N PRO A 59 -17.43 -0.72 7.53
CA PRO A 59 -17.52 -0.83 9.00
C PRO A 59 -18.88 -1.36 9.47
N LEU A 60 -19.93 -1.23 8.65
CA LEU A 60 -21.26 -1.82 8.87
C LEU A 60 -21.27 -3.36 8.97
N THR A 61 -20.39 -4.09 8.28
CA THR A 61 -20.33 -5.56 8.38
C THR A 61 -19.60 -6.05 9.62
N LYS A 62 -18.65 -5.26 10.16
CA LYS A 62 -17.98 -5.61 11.44
C LYS A 62 -18.95 -5.61 12.61
N ASN A 63 -19.91 -4.68 12.62
CA ASN A 63 -20.88 -4.56 13.71
C ASN A 63 -22.11 -5.47 13.53
N LYS A 64 -22.32 -6.08 12.36
CA LYS A 64 -23.42 -7.07 12.18
C LYS A 64 -23.15 -8.33 12.99
N LYS A 65 -21.94 -8.89 12.91
CA LYS A 65 -21.53 -10.08 13.67
C LYS A 65 -21.65 -9.87 15.18
N GLN A 66 -21.31 -8.68 15.69
CA GLN A 66 -21.50 -8.35 17.11
C GLN A 66 -22.98 -8.25 17.52
N ARG A 67 -23.85 -7.70 16.64
CA ARG A 67 -25.30 -7.64 16.90
C ARG A 67 -25.93 -9.04 16.94
N ASP A 68 -25.59 -9.90 16.00
CA ASP A 68 -26.12 -11.27 15.92
C ASP A 68 -25.68 -12.11 17.14
N LEU A 69 -24.42 -11.99 17.58
CA LEU A 69 -23.91 -12.65 18.78
C LEU A 69 -24.61 -12.17 20.06
N LYS A 70 -24.90 -10.86 20.17
CA LYS A 70 -25.61 -10.30 21.33
C LYS A 70 -27.07 -10.75 21.37
N ALA A 71 -27.72 -10.92 20.21
CA ALA A 71 -29.08 -11.46 20.12
C ALA A 71 -29.14 -12.94 20.49
N ALA A 72 -28.15 -13.74 20.08
CA ALA A 72 -28.06 -15.16 20.42
C ALA A 72 -27.85 -15.41 21.92
N LYS A 73 -27.08 -14.56 22.62
CA LYS A 73 -26.80 -14.69 24.05
C LYS A 73 -27.96 -14.27 24.98
N LYS A 74 -29.04 -13.71 24.42
CA LYS A 74 -30.25 -13.29 25.17
C LYS A 74 -31.41 -14.29 25.05
N ARG A 75 -31.21 -15.42 24.37
CA ARG A 75 -32.11 -16.58 24.37
C ARG A 75 -31.52 -17.66 25.25
#